data_AF-A0A545TUK6-F1
#
_entry.id   AF-A0A545TUK6-F1
#
_cell.length_a   1.000
_cell.length_b   1.000
_cell.length_c   1.000
_cell.angle_alpha   90.00
_cell.angle_beta   90.00
_cell.angle_gamma   90.00
#
_symmetry.space_group_name_H-M   'P 1'
#
loop_
_entity.id
_entity.type
_entity.pdbx_description
1 polymer ?
#
loop_
_entity_poly.entity_id
_entity_poly.type
_entity_poly.pdbx_seq_one_letter_code
_entity_poly.pdbx_strand_id
1 'polypeptide(L)'
;MTVTVALLIKYENDKKAEMLDTPSDRAAVSRKAVAAMGGRLIEAYGSVGEYDMLFIYEMPDMSAVAANMNLAEATGMAKYHKIIPLMSNDDFLAAQKKAGELRDSYSAVAAAE
;
A
#
# COMPACT_ATOMS: atom_id res chain seq x y z
N MET A 1 -15.23 1.70 -9.81
CA MET A 1 -14.45 0.53 -9.36
C MET A 1 -13.38 1.07 -8.44
N THR A 2 -13.32 0.62 -7.19
CA THR A 2 -12.29 1.05 -6.24
C THR A 2 -10.98 0.29 -6.49
N VAL A 3 -9.88 0.81 -5.97
CA VAL A 3 -8.59 0.12 -5.93
C VAL A 3 -8.27 -0.26 -4.50
N THR A 4 -7.77 -1.48 -4.29
CA THR A 4 -7.28 -1.93 -2.99
C THR A 4 -5.76 -1.89 -3.01
N VAL A 5 -5.14 -1.35 -1.96
CA VAL A 5 -3.69 -1.27 -1.85
C VAL A 5 -3.23 -1.72 -0.47
N ALA A 6 -2.06 -2.36 -0.44
CA ALA A 6 -1.24 -2.45 0.77
C ALA A 6 -0.22 -1.31 0.76
N LEU A 7 -0.13 -0.62 1.88
CA LEU A 7 0.81 0.47 2.12
C LEU A 7 1.68 0.13 3.31
N LEU A 8 2.98 0.12 3.11
CA LEU A 8 3.96 0.10 4.18
C LEU A 8 4.52 1.51 4.37
N ILE A 9 4.69 1.96 5.62
CA ILE A 9 5.33 3.25 5.92
C ILE A 9 6.46 3.09 6.92
N LYS A 10 7.51 3.90 6.72
CA LYS A 10 8.60 4.14 7.67
C LYS A 10 8.40 5.53 8.24
N TYR A 11 8.47 5.68 9.55
CA TYR A 11 8.48 6.98 10.18
C TYR A 11 9.88 7.61 10.16
N GLU A 12 9.93 8.94 10.19
CA GLU A 12 11.16 9.66 10.52
C GLU A 12 11.55 9.43 12.00
N ASN A 13 12.84 9.57 12.29
CA ASN A 13 13.38 9.28 13.63
C ASN A 13 12.84 10.24 14.70
N ASP A 14 12.75 11.53 14.38
CA ASP A 14 12.11 12.56 15.22
C ASP A 14 10.64 12.22 15.47
N LYS A 15 9.91 11.77 14.43
CA LYS A 15 8.53 11.37 14.59
C LYS A 15 8.40 10.16 15.51
N LYS A 16 9.32 9.20 15.46
CA LYS A 16 9.37 8.06 16.39
C LYS A 16 9.62 8.52 17.83
N ALA A 17 10.54 9.47 18.05
CA ALA A 17 10.80 10.03 19.37
C ALA A 17 9.53 10.68 19.96
N GLU A 18 8.82 11.49 19.18
CA GLU A 18 7.53 12.07 19.61
C GLU A 18 6.50 11.00 19.99
N MET A 19 6.49 9.85 19.30
CA MET A 19 5.55 8.76 19.64
C MET A 19 5.87 8.09 20.98
N LEU A 20 7.14 8.12 21.41
CA LEU A 20 7.55 7.59 22.71
C LEU A 20 7.05 8.52 23.83
N ASP A 21 7.11 9.84 23.60
CA ASP A 21 6.62 10.82 24.55
C ASP A 21 5.09 10.87 24.60
N THR A 22 4.43 10.73 23.45
CA THR A 22 2.96 10.74 23.34
C THR A 22 2.46 9.62 22.40
N PRO A 23 2.26 8.40 22.93
CA PRO A 23 1.69 7.31 22.17
C PRO A 23 0.29 7.65 21.64
N SER A 24 -0.01 7.26 20.41
CA SER A 24 -1.31 7.51 19.78
C SER A 24 -1.71 6.39 18.84
N ASP A 25 -3.02 6.20 18.67
CA ASP A 25 -3.57 5.24 17.71
C ASP A 25 -3.32 5.71 16.26
N ARG A 26 -2.33 5.07 15.62
CA ARG A 26 -1.98 5.37 14.22
C ARG A 26 -2.99 4.86 13.22
N ALA A 27 -3.75 3.81 13.56
CA ALA A 27 -4.83 3.32 12.71
C ALA A 27 -5.98 4.35 12.64
N ALA A 28 -6.31 5.01 13.76
CA ALA A 28 -7.32 6.07 13.79
C ALA A 28 -6.95 7.26 12.89
N VAL A 29 -5.69 7.69 12.92
CA VAL A 29 -5.19 8.77 12.04
C VAL A 29 -5.31 8.39 10.57
N SER A 30 -4.85 7.19 10.21
CA SER A 30 -4.93 6.68 8.84
C SER A 30 -6.38 6.53 8.37
N ARG A 31 -7.28 6.01 9.23
CA ARG A 31 -8.71 5.85 8.93
C ARG A 31 -9.37 7.18 8.58
N LYS A 32 -9.07 8.24 9.35
CA LYS A 32 -9.58 9.59 9.08
C LYS A 32 -9.07 10.14 7.75
N ALA A 33 -7.78 10.00 7.47
CA ALA A 33 -7.18 10.46 6.21
C ALA A 33 -7.80 9.75 5.00
N VAL A 34 -7.82 8.41 5.03
CA VAL A 34 -8.40 7.57 3.98
C VAL A 34 -9.89 7.90 3.75
N ALA A 35 -10.68 8.05 4.81
CA ALA A 35 -12.10 8.43 4.69
C ALA A 35 -12.29 9.83 4.07
N ALA A 36 -11.44 10.79 4.40
CA ALA A 36 -11.51 12.15 3.82
C ALA A 36 -11.31 12.18 2.30
N MET A 37 -10.64 11.17 1.75
CA MET A 37 -10.44 10.99 0.30
C MET A 37 -11.43 10.00 -0.32
N GLY A 38 -12.53 9.68 0.36
CA GLY A 38 -13.55 8.76 -0.12
C GLY A 38 -13.16 7.29 -0.11
N GLY A 39 -12.08 6.94 0.61
CA GLY A 39 -11.62 5.57 0.77
C GLY A 39 -12.12 4.90 2.05
N ARG A 40 -11.67 3.66 2.26
CA ARG A 40 -11.98 2.86 3.45
C ARG A 40 -10.76 2.10 3.92
N LEU A 41 -10.35 2.32 5.17
CA LEU A 41 -9.32 1.50 5.81
C LEU A 41 -9.91 0.13 6.16
N ILE A 42 -9.30 -0.94 5.61
CA ILE A 42 -9.68 -2.33 5.87
C ILE A 42 -8.94 -2.81 7.11
N GLU A 43 -7.60 -2.81 7.07
CA GLU A 43 -6.76 -3.31 8.15
C GLU A 43 -5.57 -2.39 8.41
N ALA A 44 -5.08 -2.40 9.65
CA ALA A 44 -3.88 -1.67 10.06
C ALA A 44 -3.08 -2.47 11.08
N TYR A 45 -1.78 -2.62 10.84
CA TYR A 45 -0.86 -3.35 11.69
C TYR A 45 0.38 -2.51 11.96
N GLY A 46 0.92 -2.60 13.19
CA GLY A 46 2.31 -2.26 13.43
C GLY A 46 3.22 -3.34 12.86
N SER A 47 4.27 -2.96 12.15
CA SER A 47 5.29 -3.88 11.65
C SER A 47 6.63 -3.62 12.34
N VAL A 48 7.39 -4.69 12.58
CA VAL A 48 8.72 -4.62 13.20
C VAL A 48 9.76 -5.04 12.17
N GLY A 49 10.63 -4.12 11.75
CA GLY A 49 11.69 -4.38 10.79
C GLY A 49 11.91 -3.22 9.82
N GLU A 50 11.86 -3.51 8.52
CA GLU A 50 12.12 -2.52 7.47
C GLU A 50 11.13 -1.35 7.55
N TYR A 51 9.84 -1.60 7.81
CA TYR A 51 8.79 -0.59 7.95
C TYR A 51 8.18 -0.63 9.35
N ASP A 52 7.46 0.44 9.72
CA ASP A 52 6.87 0.61 11.05
C ASP A 52 5.36 0.31 11.08
N MET A 53 4.65 0.47 9.96
CA MET A 53 3.23 0.13 9.83
C MET A 53 2.89 -0.47 8.47
N LEU A 54 1.87 -1.32 8.44
CA LEU A 54 1.18 -1.82 7.25
C LEU A 54 -0.30 -1.39 7.31
N PHE A 55 -0.81 -0.80 6.23
CA PHE A 55 -2.22 -0.50 6.05
C PHE A 55 -2.74 -1.21 4.80
N ILE A 56 -3.94 -1.78 4.88
CA ILE A 56 -4.69 -2.27 3.73
C ILE A 56 -5.93 -1.41 3.63
N TYR A 57 -6.13 -0.76 2.49
CA TYR A 57 -7.27 0.14 2.30
C TYR A 57 -7.75 0.19 0.85
N GLU A 58 -9.00 0.58 0.70
CA GLU A 58 -9.66 0.88 -0.57
C GLU A 58 -9.65 2.38 -0.83
N MET A 59 -9.46 2.77 -2.08
CA MET A 59 -9.60 4.14 -2.56
C MET A 59 -10.44 4.19 -3.83
N PRO A 60 -10.99 5.35 -4.20
CA PRO A 60 -11.71 5.52 -5.46
C PRO A 60 -10.87 5.15 -6.69
N ASP A 61 -9.60 5.53 -6.72
CA ASP A 61 -8.65 5.26 -7.80
C ASP A 61 -7.18 5.44 -7.34
N MET A 62 -6.23 5.20 -8.24
CA MET A 62 -4.80 5.37 -7.96
C MET A 62 -4.36 6.83 -7.81
N SER A 63 -5.12 7.80 -8.35
CA SER A 63 -4.83 9.22 -8.13
C SER A 63 -5.12 9.61 -6.67
N ALA A 64 -6.21 9.09 -6.10
CA ALA A 64 -6.53 9.26 -4.69
C ALA A 64 -5.49 8.57 -3.79
N VAL A 65 -4.99 7.38 -4.16
CA VAL A 65 -3.85 6.74 -3.47
C VAL A 65 -2.62 7.64 -3.50
N ALA A 66 -2.26 8.18 -4.67
CA ALA A 66 -1.10 9.06 -4.82
C ALA A 66 -1.25 10.37 -4.04
N ALA A 67 -2.45 10.97 -4.00
CA ALA A 67 -2.73 12.17 -3.23
C ALA A 67 -2.48 11.96 -1.73
N ASN A 68 -2.93 10.82 -1.18
CA ASN A 68 -2.66 10.45 0.20
C ASN A 68 -1.16 10.41 0.51
N MET A 69 -0.36 9.87 -0.41
CA MET A 69 1.09 9.74 -0.23
C MET A 69 1.80 11.08 -0.29
N ASN A 70 1.51 11.90 -1.30
CA ASN A 70 2.09 13.23 -1.40
C ASN A 70 1.80 14.05 -0.15
N LEU A 71 0.59 13.93 0.42
CA LEU A 71 0.25 14.61 1.68
C LEU A 71 1.00 14.02 2.87
N ALA A 72 1.08 12.69 3.00
CA ALA A 72 1.81 12.03 4.09
C ALA A 72 3.31 12.40 4.08
N GLU A 73 3.92 12.52 2.91
CA GLU A 73 5.32 12.94 2.75
C GLU A 73 5.49 14.43 3.05
N ALA A 74 4.66 15.30 2.44
CA ALA A 74 4.76 16.74 2.63
C ALA A 74 4.53 17.18 4.09
N THR A 75 3.82 16.38 4.87
CA THR A 75 3.55 16.63 6.31
C THR A 75 4.55 15.95 7.25
N GLY A 76 5.54 15.23 6.72
CA GLY A 76 6.53 14.49 7.52
C GLY A 76 5.95 13.28 8.25
N MET A 77 4.76 12.81 7.87
CA MET A 77 4.12 11.65 8.47
C MET A 77 4.76 10.33 8.04
N ALA A 78 5.50 10.31 6.93
CA ALA A 78 6.28 9.16 6.48
C ALA A 78 7.61 9.61 5.87
N LYS A 79 8.69 8.92 6.22
CA LYS A 79 10.02 9.03 5.61
C LYS A 79 10.09 8.28 4.29
N TYR A 80 9.62 7.03 4.32
CA TYR A 80 9.57 6.13 3.17
C TYR A 80 8.22 5.45 3.15
N HIS A 81 7.76 5.13 1.95
CA HIS A 81 6.55 4.36 1.77
C HIS A 81 6.71 3.34 0.64
N LYS A 82 5.97 2.24 0.72
CA LYS A 82 5.85 1.25 -0.34
C LYS A 82 4.39 0.92 -0.57
N ILE A 83 3.93 1.12 -1.81
CA ILE A 83 2.57 0.80 -2.23
C ILE A 83 2.58 -0.45 -3.08
N ILE A 84 1.64 -1.34 -2.79
CA ILE A 84 1.40 -2.56 -3.56
C ILE A 84 -0.08 -2.58 -3.92
N PRO A 85 -0.44 -2.32 -5.19
CA PRO A 85 -1.80 -2.56 -5.66
C PRO A 85 -2.16 -4.03 -5.48
N LEU A 86 -3.33 -4.27 -4.88
CA LEU A 86 -3.87 -5.59 -4.65
C LEU A 86 -5.04 -5.82 -5.62
N MET A 87 -5.18 -7.06 -6.06
CA MET A 87 -6.36 -7.54 -6.76
C MET A 87 -7.03 -8.65 -5.95
N SER A 88 -8.29 -8.93 -6.25
CA SER A 88 -8.96 -10.06 -5.62
C SER A 88 -8.28 -11.37 -6.00
N ASN A 89 -8.45 -12.41 -5.18
CA ASN A 89 -7.95 -13.73 -5.54
C ASN A 89 -8.59 -14.25 -6.84
N ASP A 90 -9.86 -13.91 -7.09
CA ASP A 90 -10.56 -14.29 -8.32
C ASP A 90 -9.98 -13.60 -9.55
N ASP A 91 -9.65 -12.32 -9.47
CA ASP A 91 -8.94 -11.59 -10.54
C ASP A 91 -7.55 -12.17 -10.78
N PHE A 92 -6.85 -12.55 -9.72
CA PHE A 92 -5.54 -13.20 -9.82
C PHE A 92 -5.64 -14.57 -10.51
N LEU A 93 -6.65 -15.37 -10.18
CA LEU A 93 -6.94 -16.64 -10.87
C LEU A 93 -7.32 -16.40 -12.34
N ALA A 94 -8.11 -15.38 -12.64
CA ALA A 94 -8.44 -15.02 -14.02
C ALA A 94 -7.19 -14.60 -14.81
N ALA A 95 -6.27 -13.86 -14.18
CA ALA A 95 -4.99 -13.50 -14.78
C ALA A 95 -4.12 -14.73 -15.07
N GLN A 96 -4.07 -15.71 -14.16
CA GLN A 96 -3.35 -16.98 -14.38
C GLN A 96 -3.93 -17.78 -15.55
N LYS A 97 -5.27 -17.88 -15.64
CA LYS A 97 -5.94 -18.57 -16.76
C LYS A 97 -5.60 -17.90 -18.09
N LYS A 98 -5.69 -16.58 -18.16
CA LYS A 98 -5.31 -15.80 -19.34
C LYS A 98 -3.84 -15.99 -19.73
N ALA A 99 -2.93 -16.04 -18.76
CA ALA A 99 -1.53 -16.34 -19.00
C ALA A 99 -1.33 -17.77 -19.56
N GLY A 100 -2.09 -18.74 -19.06
CA GLY A 100 -2.11 -20.11 -19.58
C GLY A 100 -2.56 -20.21 -21.03
N GLU A 101 -3.60 -19.45 -21.42
CA GLU A 101 -4.11 -19.38 -22.80
C GLU A 101 -3.08 -18.77 -23.78
N LEU A 102 -2.22 -17.87 -23.28
CA LEU A 102 -1.22 -17.16 -24.07
C LEU A 102 0.17 -17.78 -23.97
N ARG A 103 0.32 -18.95 -23.34
CA ARG A 103 1.64 -19.52 -23.02
C ARG A 103 2.53 -19.69 -24.24
N ASP A 104 1.96 -20.12 -25.36
CA ASP A 104 2.72 -20.37 -26.59
C ASP A 104 3.04 -19.09 -27.37
N SER A 105 2.50 -17.94 -26.95
CA SER A 105 2.83 -16.61 -27.52
C SER A 105 4.12 -16.02 -26.94
N TYR A 106 4.67 -16.65 -25.89
CA TYR A 106 5.83 -16.17 -25.17
C TYR A 106 6.80 -17.33 -24.90
N SER A 107 7.72 -17.56 -25.84
CA SER A 107 8.83 -18.47 -25.61
C SER A 107 9.99 -17.73 -24.94
N ALA A 108 10.61 -18.37 -23.95
CA ALA A 108 11.87 -17.88 -23.41
C ALA A 108 12.89 -17.84 -24.56
N VAL A 109 13.59 -16.71 -24.74
CA VAL A 109 14.79 -16.69 -25.56
C VAL A 109 15.76 -17.64 -24.86
N ALA A 110 16.04 -18.80 -25.48
CA ALA A 110 17.01 -19.73 -24.93
C ALA A 110 18.30 -18.97 -24.65
N ALA A 111 18.78 -19.01 -23.40
CA ALA A 111 20.04 -18.42 -23.04
C ALA A 111 21.12 -19.03 -23.96
N ALA A 112 21.82 -18.18 -24.72
CA ALA A 112 22.97 -18.62 -25.50
C ALA A 112 24.00 -19.18 -24.52
N GLU A 113 24.40 -20.44 -24.73
CA GLU A 113 25.55 -21.06 -24.06
C GLU A 113 26.86 -20.37 -24.45
#